data_AF-A0A940L1X1-F1
#
_entry.id   AF-A0A940L1X1-F1
#
_cell.length_a   1.000
_cell.length_b   1.000
_cell.length_c   1.000
_cell.angle_alpha   90.00
_cell.angle_beta   90.00
_cell.angle_gamma   90.00
#
_symmetry.space_group_name_H-M   'P 1'
#
loop_
_entity.id
_entity.type
_entity.pdbx_description
1 polymer ?
#
loop_
_entity_poly.entity_id
_entity_poly.type
_entity_poly.pdbx_seq_one_letter_code
_entity_poly.pdbx_strand_id
1 'polypeptide(L)'
;MAENQTLARSNLSILEYDNYRIFLNDLISERGRKNASLSLRSFANFTHVSVSVLSRVLNGERMLTANVAVKIAMSLKFTAKETQHLLNLIDLERATSDDDRAKIFKRMQGPHKSKILSLETFRLIAEWQHFAIMALTHVKGFRSDAFWIADRLKISPTQTKSSVERLMGLNLLRQEGKKLVVQDTSLQTTIDIPDGAIQESHRQQLQKAQEALSEIEVSLRDFTSLTLNMNLTDLKVAKNKIREFVDDFEKTLEKKPSDQVFQLNVQLYPLTKIEKGRA
;
A
#
# COMPACT_ATOMS: atom_id res chain seq x y z
N MET A 1 -46.85 5.87 -4.63
CA MET A 1 -45.69 6.53 -4.00
C MET A 1 -45.54 6.00 -2.58
N ALA A 2 -44.90 4.83 -2.39
CA ALA A 2 -44.47 4.32 -1.08
C ALA A 2 -43.73 2.98 -1.28
N GLU A 3 -42.51 2.99 -1.82
CA GLU A 3 -41.68 1.76 -1.86
C GLU A 3 -40.16 2.02 -1.93
N ASN A 4 -39.72 3.27 -1.80
CA ASN A 4 -38.32 3.66 -1.99
C ASN A 4 -37.59 3.99 -0.66
N GLN A 5 -38.13 3.55 0.46
CA GLN A 5 -37.54 3.74 1.78
C GLN A 5 -37.48 2.41 2.52
N THR A 6 -36.40 1.67 2.29
CA THR A 6 -35.56 0.99 3.30
C THR A 6 -34.56 0.12 2.53
N LEU A 7 -33.48 0.72 2.05
CA LEU A 7 -32.35 -0.02 1.51
C LEU A 7 -31.20 0.15 2.50
N ALA A 8 -31.06 -0.85 3.37
CA ALA A 8 -29.97 -0.96 4.33
C ALA A 8 -28.60 -0.85 3.63
N ARG A 9 -27.60 -0.30 4.34
CA ARG A 9 -26.21 -0.25 3.86
C ARG A 9 -25.77 -1.67 3.45
N SER A 10 -25.18 -1.76 2.25
CA SER A 10 -24.52 -2.95 1.74
C SER A 10 -23.35 -3.33 2.67
N ASN A 11 -23.11 -4.62 2.89
CA ASN A 11 -21.90 -5.07 3.61
C ASN A 11 -20.65 -4.98 2.71
N LEU A 12 -20.84 -4.85 1.39
CA LEU A 12 -19.75 -4.66 0.43
C LEU A 12 -19.29 -3.20 0.42
N SER A 13 -17.98 -2.99 0.57
CA SER A 13 -17.32 -1.69 0.48
C SER A 13 -16.57 -1.58 -0.84
N ILE A 14 -16.86 -0.55 -1.64
CA ILE A 14 -16.13 -0.30 -2.91
C ILE A 14 -14.63 -0.09 -2.70
N LEU A 15 -14.21 0.30 -1.49
CA LEU A 15 -12.80 0.48 -1.12
C LEU A 15 -12.00 -0.83 -1.16
N GLU A 16 -12.68 -1.97 -1.05
CA GLU A 16 -12.08 -3.31 -1.07
C GLU A 16 -11.92 -3.85 -2.50
N TYR A 17 -12.39 -3.11 -3.51
CA TYR A 17 -12.39 -3.52 -4.91
C TYR A 17 -11.39 -2.72 -5.73
N ASP A 18 -10.74 -3.41 -6.66
CA ASP A 18 -9.81 -2.88 -7.67
C ASP A 18 -10.45 -2.78 -9.07
N ASN A 19 -11.66 -3.30 -9.21
CA ASN A 19 -12.45 -3.30 -10.43
C ASN A 19 -13.90 -2.99 -10.07
N TYR A 20 -14.37 -1.82 -10.51
CA TYR A 20 -15.72 -1.37 -10.21
C TYR A 20 -16.79 -2.26 -10.85
N ARG A 21 -16.50 -2.99 -11.93
CA ARG A 21 -17.46 -3.92 -12.57
C ARG A 21 -17.71 -5.13 -11.68
N ILE A 22 -16.67 -5.67 -11.04
CA ILE A 22 -16.79 -6.77 -10.08
C ILE A 22 -17.63 -6.29 -8.88
N PHE A 23 -17.29 -5.14 -8.31
CA PHE A 23 -18.08 -4.54 -7.23
C PHE A 23 -19.57 -4.39 -7.61
N LEU A 24 -19.88 -3.84 -8.79
CA LEU A 24 -21.27 -3.64 -9.20
C LEU A 24 -21.99 -4.96 -9.42
N ASN A 25 -21.34 -5.98 -10.00
CA ASN A 25 -21.92 -7.31 -10.16
C ASN A 25 -22.18 -7.99 -8.80
N ASP A 26 -21.24 -7.89 -7.87
CA ASP A 26 -21.39 -8.43 -6.52
C ASP A 26 -22.50 -7.71 -5.75
N LEU A 27 -22.57 -6.39 -5.87
CA LEU A 27 -23.60 -5.57 -5.24
C LEU A 27 -25.00 -5.90 -5.79
N ILE A 28 -25.13 -6.06 -7.10
CA ILE A 28 -26.39 -6.47 -7.75
C ILE A 28 -26.77 -7.88 -7.30
N SER A 29 -25.81 -8.79 -7.22
CA SER A 29 -26.02 -10.18 -6.80
C SER A 29 -26.40 -10.30 -5.32
N GLU A 30 -25.72 -9.57 -4.43
CA GLU A 30 -26.01 -9.54 -2.99
C GLU A 30 -27.43 -9.02 -2.74
N ARG A 31 -27.82 -7.96 -3.45
CA ARG A 31 -29.17 -7.38 -3.34
C ARG A 31 -30.24 -8.27 -3.97
N GLY A 32 -29.91 -8.97 -5.06
CA GLY A 32 -30.79 -9.96 -5.69
C GLY A 32 -31.04 -11.21 -4.84
N ARG A 33 -30.07 -11.63 -4.00
CA ARG A 33 -30.26 -12.74 -3.04
C ARG A 33 -31.18 -12.38 -1.87
N LYS A 34 -31.20 -11.11 -1.45
CA LYS A 34 -32.04 -10.61 -0.34
C LYS A 34 -33.47 -10.25 -0.77
N ASN A 35 -33.71 -10.04 -2.07
CA ASN A 35 -35.02 -9.76 -2.66
C ASN A 35 -35.05 -10.29 -4.11
N ALA A 36 -35.85 -11.32 -4.38
CA ALA A 36 -35.96 -11.98 -5.69
C ALA A 36 -36.42 -11.07 -6.85
N SER A 37 -36.89 -9.85 -6.55
CA SER A 37 -37.33 -8.85 -7.54
C SER A 37 -36.22 -7.91 -8.06
N LEU A 38 -35.00 -7.98 -7.50
CA LEU A 38 -33.89 -7.08 -7.87
C LEU A 38 -33.10 -7.59 -9.08
N SER A 39 -33.70 -7.46 -10.26
CA SER A 39 -33.04 -7.62 -11.56
C SER A 39 -32.13 -6.42 -11.89
N LEU A 40 -31.28 -6.54 -12.92
CA LEU A 40 -30.53 -5.43 -13.50
C LEU A 40 -31.42 -4.20 -13.78
N ARG A 41 -32.71 -4.42 -14.09
CA ARG A 41 -33.72 -3.35 -14.27
C ARG A 41 -34.03 -2.59 -12.98
N SER A 42 -34.11 -3.29 -11.86
CA SER A 42 -34.33 -2.64 -10.55
C SER A 42 -33.12 -1.81 -10.14
N PHE A 43 -31.90 -2.29 -10.39
CA PHE A 43 -30.68 -1.53 -10.10
C PHE A 43 -30.55 -0.29 -11.01
N ALA A 44 -30.92 -0.42 -12.27
CA ALA A 44 -31.04 0.68 -13.22
C ALA A 44 -32.02 1.77 -12.74
N ASN A 45 -33.22 1.37 -12.32
CA ASN A 45 -34.20 2.29 -11.78
C ASN A 45 -33.71 2.99 -10.51
N PHE A 46 -33.09 2.24 -9.60
CA PHE A 46 -32.53 2.76 -8.35
C PHE A 46 -31.41 3.78 -8.57
N THR A 47 -30.54 3.55 -9.56
CA THR A 47 -29.40 4.43 -9.85
C THR A 47 -29.72 5.55 -10.84
N HIS A 48 -30.94 5.56 -11.38
CA HIS A 48 -31.35 6.43 -12.50
C HIS A 48 -30.40 6.32 -13.72
N VAL A 49 -29.90 5.11 -13.98
CA VAL A 49 -29.07 4.77 -15.14
C VAL A 49 -29.83 3.79 -16.02
N SER A 50 -29.77 3.93 -17.34
CA SER A 50 -30.51 3.02 -18.21
C SER A 50 -29.95 1.59 -18.14
N VAL A 51 -30.85 0.62 -18.24
CA VAL A 51 -30.52 -0.83 -18.24
C VAL A 51 -29.50 -1.16 -19.33
N SER A 52 -29.64 -0.56 -20.51
CA SER A 52 -28.70 -0.74 -21.63
C SER A 52 -27.30 -0.24 -21.27
N VAL A 53 -27.17 0.95 -20.66
CA VAL A 53 -25.87 1.48 -20.26
C VAL A 53 -25.25 0.60 -19.18
N LEU A 54 -26.00 0.21 -18.16
CA LEU A 54 -25.50 -0.67 -17.10
C LEU A 54 -25.09 -2.04 -17.65
N SER A 55 -25.90 -2.66 -18.51
CA SER A 55 -25.57 -3.97 -19.11
C SER A 55 -24.26 -3.91 -19.88
N ARG A 56 -24.09 -2.90 -20.74
CA ARG A 56 -22.88 -2.74 -21.55
C ARG A 56 -21.65 -2.44 -20.67
N VAL A 57 -21.84 -1.74 -19.56
CA VAL A 57 -20.79 -1.58 -18.55
C VAL A 57 -20.51 -2.92 -17.87
N LEU A 58 -21.48 -3.65 -17.34
CA LEU A 58 -21.17 -4.90 -16.64
C LEU A 58 -20.52 -5.96 -17.55
N ASN A 59 -20.83 -5.94 -18.84
CA ASN A 59 -20.23 -6.81 -19.86
C ASN A 59 -18.88 -6.33 -20.42
N GLY A 60 -18.37 -5.17 -19.99
CA GLY A 60 -17.10 -4.61 -20.49
C GLY A 60 -17.17 -3.94 -21.87
N GLU A 61 -18.33 -3.98 -22.55
CA GLU A 61 -18.55 -3.35 -23.87
C GLU A 61 -18.52 -1.82 -23.84
N ARG A 62 -18.61 -1.22 -22.65
CA ARG A 62 -18.55 0.23 -22.45
C ARG A 62 -17.88 0.57 -21.13
N MET A 63 -17.02 1.58 -21.11
CA MET A 63 -16.48 2.16 -19.88
C MET A 63 -17.53 3.00 -19.16
N LEU A 64 -17.48 2.98 -17.82
CA LEU A 64 -18.27 3.87 -17.00
C LEU A 64 -17.75 5.31 -17.11
N THR A 65 -18.63 6.28 -17.33
CA THR A 65 -18.24 7.70 -17.34
C THR A 65 -18.35 8.30 -15.95
N ALA A 66 -17.58 9.35 -15.67
CA ALA A 66 -17.61 10.04 -14.37
C ALA A 66 -19.03 10.49 -13.98
N ASN A 67 -19.80 11.02 -14.93
CA ASN A 67 -21.18 11.46 -14.69
C ASN A 67 -22.10 10.30 -14.27
N VAL A 68 -21.96 9.12 -14.87
CA VAL A 68 -22.75 7.94 -14.50
C VAL A 68 -22.26 7.37 -13.16
N ALA A 69 -20.95 7.37 -12.92
CA ALA A 69 -20.36 6.94 -11.66
C ALA A 69 -20.84 7.78 -10.47
N VAL A 70 -20.92 9.10 -10.62
CA VAL A 70 -21.43 10.01 -9.59
C VAL A 70 -22.91 9.73 -9.30
N LYS A 71 -23.74 9.47 -10.32
CA LYS A 71 -25.15 9.08 -10.11
C LYS A 71 -25.28 7.77 -9.32
N ILE A 72 -24.46 6.78 -9.64
CA ILE A 72 -24.41 5.50 -8.91
C ILE A 72 -23.96 5.74 -7.46
N ALA A 73 -22.88 6.50 -7.25
CA ALA A 73 -22.34 6.81 -5.92
C ALA A 73 -23.36 7.55 -5.03
N MET A 74 -24.07 8.54 -5.58
CA MET A 74 -25.15 9.26 -4.89
C MET A 74 -26.29 8.33 -4.50
N SER A 75 -26.74 7.48 -5.42
CA SER A 75 -27.83 6.52 -5.17
C SER A 75 -27.44 5.51 -4.10
N LEU A 76 -26.18 5.07 -4.10
CA LEU A 76 -25.61 4.16 -3.09
C LEU A 76 -25.23 4.85 -1.77
N LYS A 77 -25.37 6.17 -1.68
CA LYS A 77 -24.98 6.99 -0.52
C LYS A 77 -23.51 6.80 -0.14
N PHE A 78 -22.63 6.71 -1.14
CA PHE A 78 -21.19 6.66 -0.93
C PHE A 78 -20.70 7.91 -0.21
N THR A 79 -19.77 7.72 0.70
CA THR A 79 -18.95 8.78 1.28
C THR A 79 -18.09 9.45 0.20
N ALA A 80 -17.52 10.62 0.51
CA ALA A 80 -16.57 11.29 -0.38
C ALA A 80 -15.38 10.38 -0.74
N LYS A 81 -14.91 9.57 0.21
CA LYS A 81 -13.79 8.62 0.02
C LYS A 81 -14.17 7.50 -0.95
N GLU A 82 -15.32 6.87 -0.77
CA GLU A 82 -15.84 5.81 -1.66
C GLU A 82 -16.13 6.32 -3.06
N THR A 83 -16.69 7.52 -3.17
CA THR A 83 -16.95 8.18 -4.47
C THR A 83 -15.64 8.46 -5.20
N GLN A 84 -14.64 9.00 -4.49
CA GLN A 84 -13.33 9.28 -5.07
C GLN A 84 -12.62 7.99 -5.50
N HIS A 85 -12.74 6.91 -4.73
CA HIS A 85 -12.19 5.60 -5.09
C HIS A 85 -12.83 5.04 -6.36
N LEU A 86 -14.17 5.09 -6.48
CA LEU A 86 -14.86 4.69 -7.71
C LEU A 86 -14.38 5.48 -8.95
N LEU A 87 -14.20 6.79 -8.81
CA LEU A 87 -13.67 7.63 -9.89
C LEU A 87 -12.22 7.26 -10.24
N ASN A 88 -11.40 6.92 -9.25
CA ASN A 88 -10.03 6.47 -9.50
C ASN A 88 -9.97 5.14 -10.25
N LEU A 89 -10.86 4.19 -9.94
CA LEU A 89 -10.94 2.91 -10.68
C LEU A 89 -11.30 3.12 -12.15
N ILE A 90 -12.17 4.09 -12.43
CA ILE A 90 -12.55 4.46 -13.79
C ILE A 90 -11.37 5.10 -14.53
N ASP A 91 -10.64 6.00 -13.87
CA ASP A 91 -9.46 6.64 -14.47
C ASP A 91 -8.34 5.63 -14.72
N LEU A 92 -8.16 4.63 -13.83
CA LEU A 92 -7.19 3.54 -14.04
C LEU A 92 -7.50 2.72 -15.29
N GLU A 93 -8.78 2.41 -15.53
CA GLU A 93 -9.20 1.70 -16.73
C GLU A 93 -8.93 2.54 -18.00
N ARG A 94 -9.03 3.87 -17.90
CA ARG A 94 -8.80 4.81 -19.01
C ARG A 94 -7.32 5.10 -19.27
N ALA A 95 -6.44 4.90 -18.30
CA ALA A 95 -5.04 5.25 -18.39
C ALA A 95 -4.29 4.43 -19.44
N THR A 96 -3.74 5.11 -20.44
CA THR A 96 -3.01 4.53 -21.57
C THR A 96 -1.50 4.49 -21.37
N SER A 97 -0.98 5.23 -20.38
CA SER A 97 0.45 5.29 -20.06
C SER A 97 0.72 4.84 -18.62
N ASP A 98 1.94 4.35 -18.38
CA ASP A 98 2.38 3.95 -17.04
C ASP A 98 2.48 5.17 -16.09
N ASP A 99 2.78 6.36 -16.62
CA ASP A 99 2.84 7.61 -15.85
C ASP A 99 1.44 8.03 -15.36
N ASP A 100 0.41 7.90 -16.20
CA ASP A 100 -0.98 8.18 -15.80
C ASP A 100 -1.45 7.21 -14.71
N ARG A 101 -1.12 5.92 -14.85
CA ARG A 101 -1.43 4.90 -13.85
C ARG A 101 -0.77 5.22 -12.52
N ALA A 102 0.52 5.59 -12.53
CA ALA A 102 1.26 5.97 -11.33
C ALA A 102 0.64 7.18 -10.60
N LYS A 103 0.22 8.21 -11.34
CA LYS A 103 -0.48 9.39 -10.78
C LYS A 103 -1.80 9.02 -10.09
N ILE A 104 -2.56 8.10 -10.69
CA ILE A 104 -3.84 7.66 -10.14
C ILE A 104 -3.63 6.79 -8.90
N PHE A 105 -2.67 5.85 -8.93
CA PHE A 105 -2.29 5.07 -7.74
C PHE A 105 -1.84 5.96 -6.59
N LYS A 106 -1.09 7.03 -6.88
CA LYS A 106 -0.71 8.02 -5.87
C LYS A 106 -1.92 8.73 -5.26
N ARG A 107 -2.92 9.08 -6.07
CA ARG A 107 -4.18 9.70 -5.62
C ARG A 107 -5.04 8.74 -4.79
N MET A 108 -5.04 7.45 -5.11
CA MET A 108 -5.77 6.40 -4.36
C MET A 108 -5.20 6.14 -2.98
N GLN A 109 -3.89 6.29 -2.81
CA GLN A 109 -3.20 6.16 -1.52
C GLN A 109 -3.48 7.35 -0.57
N GLY A 110 -4.26 8.35 -1.01
CA GLY A 110 -4.63 9.52 -0.22
C GLY A 110 -3.50 10.55 -0.11
N PRO A 111 -3.73 11.69 0.58
CA PRO A 111 -2.73 12.73 0.78
C PRO A 111 -1.73 12.31 1.87
N HIS A 112 -1.08 11.16 1.71
CA HIS A 112 0.27 11.07 2.21
C HIS A 112 1.10 11.97 1.29
N LYS A 113 1.71 13.02 1.85
CA LYS A 113 2.71 13.85 1.16
C LYS A 113 3.98 13.03 0.88
N SER A 114 3.83 11.79 0.41
CA SER A 114 4.93 10.89 0.15
C SER A 114 5.50 11.19 -1.23
N LYS A 115 6.70 11.77 -1.24
CA LYS A 115 7.59 11.69 -2.39
C LYS A 115 8.07 10.24 -2.47
N ILE A 116 7.40 9.40 -3.25
CA ILE A 116 7.91 8.07 -3.62
C ILE A 116 9.35 8.26 -4.13
N LEU A 117 10.29 7.50 -3.57
CA LEU A 117 11.67 7.56 -4.03
C LEU A 117 11.75 7.08 -5.48
N SER A 118 12.49 7.80 -6.32
CA SER A 118 12.81 7.24 -7.63
C SER A 118 13.64 5.97 -7.45
N LEU A 119 13.49 5.03 -8.38
CA LEU A 119 14.26 3.79 -8.36
C LEU A 119 15.78 4.05 -8.36
N GLU A 120 16.21 5.09 -9.06
CA GLU A 120 17.61 5.53 -9.10
C GLU A 120 18.10 5.99 -7.73
N THR A 121 17.33 6.85 -7.04
CA THR A 121 17.67 7.27 -5.68
C THR A 121 17.66 6.08 -4.73
N PHE A 122 16.69 5.17 -4.86
CA PHE A 122 16.63 3.97 -4.05
C PHE A 122 17.87 3.09 -4.21
N ARG A 123 18.32 2.83 -5.46
CA ARG A 123 19.53 2.05 -5.73
C ARG A 123 20.76 2.61 -5.01
N LEU A 124 20.86 3.92 -4.87
CA LEU A 124 21.97 4.57 -4.17
C LEU A 124 21.92 4.35 -2.66
N ILE A 125 20.75 4.11 -2.07
CA ILE A 125 20.57 3.95 -0.62
C ILE A 125 20.03 2.56 -0.24
N ALA A 126 20.12 1.58 -1.13
CA ALA A 126 19.47 0.27 -0.95
C ALA A 126 19.98 -0.51 0.27
N GLU A 127 21.19 -0.18 0.74
CA GLU A 127 21.77 -0.78 1.94
C GLU A 127 21.02 -0.34 3.22
N TRP A 128 20.71 -1.31 4.09
CA TRP A 128 19.79 -1.12 5.23
C TRP A 128 20.21 0.01 6.19
N GLN A 129 21.52 0.26 6.35
CA GLN A 129 21.99 1.26 7.31
C GLN A 129 21.57 2.68 6.93
N HIS A 130 21.30 2.98 5.66
CA HIS A 130 20.83 4.31 5.27
C HIS A 130 19.48 4.62 5.92
N PHE A 131 18.53 3.68 5.85
CA PHE A 131 17.22 3.79 6.48
C PHE A 131 17.33 3.81 8.01
N ALA A 132 18.21 2.98 8.58
CA ALA A 132 18.44 2.94 10.02
C ALA A 132 19.02 4.26 10.56
N ILE A 133 19.98 4.87 9.85
CA ILE A 133 20.56 6.18 10.20
C ILE A 133 19.49 7.27 10.16
N MET A 134 18.65 7.29 9.13
CA MET A 134 17.53 8.24 9.04
C MET A 134 16.57 8.08 10.22
N ALA A 135 16.16 6.85 10.53
CA ALA A 135 15.27 6.56 11.65
C ALA A 135 15.90 6.93 13.01
N LEU A 136 17.21 6.71 13.18
CA LEU A 136 17.94 7.06 14.41
C LEU A 136 17.88 8.56 14.72
N THR A 137 17.74 9.45 13.73
CA THR A 137 17.64 10.90 13.97
C THR A 137 16.42 11.27 14.84
N HIS A 138 15.41 10.39 14.91
CA HIS A 138 14.21 10.56 15.70
C HIS A 138 14.25 9.86 17.07
N VAL A 139 15.33 9.14 17.39
CA VAL A 139 15.48 8.46 18.68
C VAL A 139 15.84 9.45 19.80
N LYS A 140 15.25 9.27 20.98
CA LYS A 140 15.57 10.06 22.18
C LYS A 140 17.07 9.96 22.49
N GLY A 141 17.71 11.11 22.69
CA GLY A 141 19.14 11.17 22.94
C GLY A 141 20.03 10.99 21.70
N PHE A 142 19.47 11.05 20.49
CA PHE A 142 20.23 11.04 19.24
C PHE A 142 21.40 12.02 19.27
N ARG A 143 22.58 11.53 18.84
CA ARG A 143 23.79 12.33 18.68
C ARG A 143 24.23 12.26 17.23
N SER A 144 24.44 13.45 16.65
CA SER A 144 24.92 13.62 15.27
C SER A 144 26.44 13.39 15.18
N ASP A 145 26.88 12.23 15.65
CA ASP A 145 28.29 11.83 15.73
C ASP A 145 28.46 10.44 15.10
N ALA A 146 29.48 10.29 14.26
CA ALA A 146 29.69 9.07 13.49
C ALA A 146 30.04 7.87 14.38
N PHE A 147 30.77 8.06 15.48
CA PHE A 147 31.09 6.97 16.40
C PHE A 147 29.87 6.51 17.18
N TRP A 148 29.04 7.46 17.64
CA TRP A 148 27.79 7.14 18.32
C TRP A 148 26.82 6.37 17.40
N ILE A 149 26.65 6.82 16.16
CA ILE A 149 25.76 6.13 15.20
C ILE A 149 26.32 4.73 14.86
N ALA A 150 27.63 4.62 14.63
CA ALA A 150 28.31 3.36 14.35
C ALA A 150 28.10 2.32 15.45
N ASP A 151 28.29 2.73 16.71
CA ASP A 151 28.06 1.90 17.90
C ASP A 151 26.61 1.42 17.97
N ARG A 152 25.64 2.33 17.82
CA ARG A 152 24.21 2.02 17.90
C ARG A 152 23.72 1.05 16.83
N LEU A 153 24.34 1.06 15.65
CA LEU A 153 23.98 0.20 14.52
C LEU A 153 24.92 -1.00 14.36
N LYS A 154 25.95 -1.15 15.20
CA LYS A 154 27.00 -2.16 15.06
C LYS A 154 27.65 -2.16 13.66
N ILE A 155 27.95 -0.98 13.12
CA ILE A 155 28.67 -0.78 11.85
C ILE A 155 29.96 0.01 12.09
N SER A 156 30.83 0.10 11.09
CA SER A 156 32.08 0.87 11.26
C SER A 156 31.84 2.40 11.22
N PRO A 157 32.67 3.20 11.91
CA PRO A 157 32.62 4.67 11.78
C PRO A 157 32.84 5.14 10.33
N THR A 158 33.70 4.46 9.57
CA THR A 158 33.94 4.75 8.15
C THR A 158 32.68 4.54 7.31
N GLN A 159 32.00 3.39 7.49
CA GLN A 159 30.75 3.10 6.79
C GLN A 159 29.64 4.08 7.16
N THR A 160 29.56 4.45 8.44
CA THR A 160 28.63 5.46 8.94
C THR A 160 28.86 6.80 8.26
N LYS A 161 30.12 7.27 8.20
CA LYS A 161 30.47 8.55 7.59
C LYS A 161 30.10 8.60 6.12
N SER A 162 30.45 7.55 5.37
CA SER A 162 30.09 7.42 3.95
C SER A 162 28.57 7.39 3.73
N SER A 163 27.82 6.70 4.60
CA SER A 163 26.36 6.62 4.51
C SER A 163 25.70 7.99 4.80
N VAL A 164 26.19 8.72 5.80
CA VAL A 164 25.70 10.07 6.12
C VAL A 164 26.00 11.05 4.98
N GLU A 165 27.23 11.04 4.45
CA GLU A 165 27.63 11.87 3.30
C GLU A 165 26.74 11.59 2.08
N ARG A 166 26.44 10.32 1.81
CA ARG A 166 25.53 9.93 0.73
C ARG A 166 24.12 10.44 0.95
N LEU A 167 23.56 10.25 2.15
CA LEU A 167 22.22 10.73 2.50
C LEU A 167 22.11 12.26 2.40
N MET A 168 23.16 12.99 2.77
CA MET A 168 23.23 14.45 2.61
C MET A 168 23.30 14.84 1.13
N GLY A 169 24.15 14.16 0.34
CA GLY A 169 24.27 14.41 -1.10
C GLY A 169 22.99 14.16 -1.89
N LEU A 170 22.14 13.25 -1.40
CA LEU A 170 20.82 12.96 -1.97
C LEU A 170 19.69 13.82 -1.39
N ASN A 171 20.00 14.80 -0.53
CA ASN A 171 19.02 15.63 0.17
C ASN A 171 18.02 14.84 1.03
N LEU A 172 18.41 13.66 1.53
CA LEU A 172 17.59 12.84 2.44
C LEU A 172 17.85 13.21 3.90
N LEU A 173 19.08 13.66 4.20
CA LEU A 173 19.44 14.32 5.44
C LEU A 173 19.90 15.75 5.18
N ARG A 174 19.73 16.62 6.17
CA ARG A 174 20.35 17.95 6.22
C ARG A 174 20.94 18.22 7.59
N GLN A 175 21.93 19.09 7.61
CA GLN A 175 22.52 19.59 8.85
C GLN A 175 21.77 20.84 9.31
N GLU A 176 21.17 20.79 10.49
CA GLU A 176 20.63 21.96 11.20
C GLU A 176 21.49 22.25 12.43
N GLY A 177 22.42 23.20 12.29
CA GLY A 177 23.43 23.49 13.31
C GLY A 177 24.33 22.28 13.56
N LYS A 178 24.23 21.67 14.75
CA LYS A 178 24.99 20.46 15.14
C LYS A 178 24.18 19.16 15.00
N LYS A 179 22.97 19.19 14.45
CA LYS A 179 22.11 18.01 14.34
C LYS A 179 21.84 17.63 12.89
N LEU A 180 21.89 16.33 12.59
CA LEU A 180 21.33 15.76 11.38
C LEU A 180 19.81 15.63 11.53
N VAL A 181 19.08 16.04 10.49
CA VAL A 181 17.62 16.01 10.43
C VAL A 181 17.18 15.44 9.08
N VAL A 182 16.19 14.55 9.09
CA VAL A 182 15.56 14.01 7.87
C VAL A 182 14.80 15.11 7.14
N GLN A 183 14.96 15.19 5.82
CA GLN A 183 14.11 16.04 4.98
C GLN A 183 12.79 15.34 4.68
N ASP A 184 11.68 16.08 4.61
CA ASP A 184 10.31 15.58 4.33
C ASP A 184 10.21 14.76 3.03
N THR A 185 10.63 13.50 3.13
CA THR A 185 10.62 12.50 2.06
C THR A 185 10.14 11.21 2.70
N SER A 186 8.93 10.78 2.34
CA SER A 186 8.45 9.45 2.70
C SER A 186 9.19 8.43 1.83
N LEU A 187 9.86 7.49 2.47
CA LEU A 187 10.68 6.48 1.81
C LEU A 187 9.79 5.28 1.41
N GLN A 188 8.75 5.53 0.62
CA GLN A 188 8.02 4.43 0.00
C GLN A 188 8.79 3.98 -1.23
N THR A 189 9.23 2.72 -1.22
CA THR A 189 9.82 2.06 -2.38
C THR A 189 8.75 1.77 -3.42
N THR A 190 9.17 1.72 -4.67
CA THR A 190 8.28 1.34 -5.76
C THR A 190 7.80 -0.11 -5.59
N ILE A 191 6.50 -0.32 -5.79
CA ILE A 191 5.83 -1.59 -5.53
C ILE A 191 5.94 -2.51 -6.76
N ASP A 192 6.22 -3.79 -6.53
CA ASP A 192 6.21 -4.85 -7.55
C ASP A 192 7.15 -4.59 -8.75
N ILE A 193 8.25 -3.84 -8.56
CA ILE A 193 9.29 -3.64 -9.60
C ILE A 193 10.40 -4.69 -9.44
N PRO A 194 10.69 -5.48 -10.50
CA PRO A 194 11.84 -6.37 -10.50
C PRO A 194 13.14 -5.57 -10.62
N ASP A 195 13.78 -5.28 -9.50
CA ASP A 195 15.04 -4.54 -9.43
C ASP A 195 16.07 -5.25 -8.54
N GLY A 196 17.32 -5.31 -9.01
CA GLY A 196 18.40 -5.99 -8.29
C GLY A 196 18.74 -5.34 -6.95
N ALA A 197 18.63 -4.02 -6.82
CA ALA A 197 18.88 -3.34 -5.56
C ALA A 197 17.75 -3.56 -4.55
N ILE A 198 16.50 -3.69 -5.01
CA ILE A 198 15.37 -4.07 -4.14
C ILE A 198 15.59 -5.47 -3.59
N GLN A 199 15.93 -6.43 -4.46
CA GLN A 199 16.24 -7.79 -4.04
C GLN A 199 17.40 -7.83 -3.04
N GLU A 200 18.46 -7.06 -3.30
CA GLU A 200 19.62 -7.02 -2.41
C GLU A 200 19.30 -6.37 -1.06
N SER A 201 18.49 -5.30 -1.05
CA SER A 201 17.97 -4.72 0.19
C SER A 201 17.19 -5.74 1.02
N HIS A 202 16.31 -6.53 0.38
CA HIS A 202 15.60 -7.61 1.05
C HIS A 202 16.53 -8.71 1.57
N ARG A 203 17.58 -9.09 0.83
CA ARG A 203 18.58 -10.05 1.31
C ARG A 203 19.28 -9.55 2.58
N GLN A 204 19.68 -8.28 2.60
CA GLN A 204 20.28 -7.66 3.79
C GLN A 204 19.31 -7.64 4.98
N GLN A 205 18.04 -7.32 4.76
CA GLN A 205 17.01 -7.34 5.80
C GLN A 205 16.77 -8.75 6.36
N LEU A 206 16.74 -9.77 5.49
CA LEU A 206 16.64 -11.18 5.91
C LEU A 206 17.86 -11.61 6.72
N GLN A 207 19.05 -11.19 6.31
CA GLN A 207 20.28 -11.42 7.06
C GLN A 207 20.21 -10.79 8.46
N LYS A 208 19.70 -9.56 8.58
CA LYS A 208 19.46 -8.92 9.89
C LYS A 208 18.44 -9.65 10.75
N ALA A 209 17.37 -10.17 10.14
CA ALA A 209 16.40 -11.00 10.87
C ALA A 209 17.04 -12.30 11.36
N GLN A 210 17.91 -12.93 10.56
CA GLN A 210 18.65 -14.12 10.98
C GLN A 210 19.60 -13.83 12.14
N GLU A 211 20.38 -12.74 12.09
CA GLU A 211 21.25 -12.30 13.19
C GLU A 211 20.43 -12.08 14.47
N ALA A 212 19.28 -11.41 14.35
CA ALA A 212 18.39 -11.11 15.46
C ALA A 212 17.86 -12.36 16.20
N LEU A 213 17.75 -13.52 15.53
CA LEU A 213 17.38 -14.80 16.15
C LEU A 213 18.39 -15.30 17.20
N SER A 214 19.64 -14.83 17.14
CA SER A 214 20.68 -15.20 18.11
C SER A 214 21.06 -14.05 19.05
N GLU A 215 20.94 -12.79 18.60
CA GLU A 215 21.46 -11.63 19.33
C GLU A 215 20.43 -10.87 20.17
N ILE A 216 19.14 -10.99 19.86
CA ILE A 216 18.09 -10.20 20.53
C ILE A 216 17.29 -11.10 21.47
N GLU A 217 17.05 -10.64 22.70
CA GLU A 217 16.22 -11.36 23.67
C GLU A 217 14.81 -11.67 23.13
N VAL A 218 14.25 -12.83 23.49
CA VAL A 218 12.93 -13.29 23.01
C VAL A 218 11.82 -12.29 23.35
N SER A 219 11.92 -11.59 24.49
CA SER A 219 10.94 -10.57 24.90
C SER A 219 10.96 -9.29 24.06
N LEU A 220 12.00 -9.08 23.24
CA LEU A 220 12.21 -7.88 22.42
C LEU A 220 12.03 -8.16 20.92
N ARG A 221 11.69 -9.38 20.53
CA ARG A 221 11.53 -9.80 19.12
C ARG A 221 10.28 -10.66 18.95
N ASP A 222 9.69 -10.62 17.77
CA ASP A 222 8.65 -11.55 17.36
C ASP A 222 9.05 -12.22 16.04
N PHE A 223 9.00 -13.55 16.01
CA PHE A 223 9.26 -14.37 14.82
C PHE A 223 8.09 -15.31 14.63
N THR A 224 7.01 -14.79 14.06
CA THR A 224 5.81 -15.55 13.72
C THR A 224 5.90 -16.13 12.31
N SER A 225 5.53 -17.40 12.14
CA SER A 225 5.46 -18.07 10.84
C SER A 225 4.09 -18.71 10.62
N LEU A 226 3.62 -18.66 9.37
CA LEU A 226 2.35 -19.24 8.95
C LEU A 226 2.55 -19.98 7.62
N THR A 227 2.19 -21.26 7.60
CA THR A 227 2.12 -22.07 6.38
C THR A 227 0.65 -22.37 6.09
N LEU A 228 0.17 -21.99 4.89
CA LEU A 228 -1.23 -22.13 4.52
C LEU A 228 -1.40 -22.48 3.04
N ASN A 229 -2.53 -23.11 2.71
CA ASN A 229 -2.97 -23.34 1.34
C ASN A 229 -3.85 -22.16 0.89
N MET A 230 -3.51 -21.54 -0.24
CA MET A 230 -4.36 -20.53 -0.91
C MET A 230 -4.31 -20.71 -2.42
N ASN A 231 -5.34 -20.23 -3.12
CA ASN A 231 -5.30 -20.18 -4.58
C ASN A 231 -4.39 -19.05 -5.05
N LEU A 232 -3.72 -19.24 -6.19
CA LEU A 232 -2.90 -18.18 -6.79
C LEU A 232 -3.71 -16.92 -7.14
N THR A 233 -5.01 -17.08 -7.42
CA THR A 233 -5.95 -15.98 -7.65
C THR A 233 -6.10 -15.07 -6.43
N ASP A 234 -5.91 -15.61 -5.22
CA ASP A 234 -6.07 -14.88 -3.97
C ASP A 234 -4.79 -14.09 -3.58
N LEU A 235 -3.69 -14.26 -4.32
CA LEU A 235 -2.41 -13.60 -4.03
C LEU A 235 -2.53 -12.08 -4.01
N LYS A 236 -3.38 -11.51 -4.87
CA LYS A 236 -3.62 -10.06 -4.89
C LYS A 236 -4.33 -9.59 -3.62
N VAL A 237 -5.33 -10.34 -3.17
CA VAL A 237 -6.05 -10.07 -1.92
C VAL A 237 -5.09 -10.16 -0.73
N ALA A 238 -4.25 -11.20 -0.68
CA ALA A 238 -3.27 -11.38 0.38
C ALA A 238 -2.25 -10.22 0.44
N LYS A 239 -1.70 -9.80 -0.71
CA LYS A 239 -0.81 -8.63 -0.79
C LYS A 239 -1.47 -7.36 -0.29
N ASN A 240 -2.74 -7.13 -0.63
CA ASN A 240 -3.46 -5.94 -0.16
C ASN A 240 -3.68 -5.96 1.35
N LYS A 241 -4.08 -7.10 1.93
CA LYS A 241 -4.22 -7.24 3.39
C LYS A 241 -2.90 -7.00 4.13
N ILE A 242 -1.78 -7.49 3.59
CA ILE A 242 -0.46 -7.22 4.17
C ILE A 242 -0.12 -5.73 4.12
N ARG A 243 -0.41 -5.04 3.02
CA ARG A 243 -0.19 -3.59 2.90
C ARG A 243 -1.03 -2.81 3.90
N GLU A 244 -2.32 -3.13 4.01
CA GLU A 244 -3.22 -2.52 4.98
C GLU A 244 -2.72 -2.73 6.42
N PHE A 245 -2.27 -3.94 6.74
CA PHE A 245 -1.67 -4.25 8.03
C PHE A 245 -0.41 -3.41 8.30
N VAL A 246 0.52 -3.34 7.34
CA VAL A 246 1.77 -2.57 7.51
C VAL A 246 1.47 -1.07 7.67
N ASP A 247 0.57 -0.51 6.86
CA ASP A 247 0.15 0.88 6.95
C ASP A 247 -0.51 1.20 8.30
N ASP A 248 -1.36 0.30 8.80
CA ASP A 248 -2.02 0.45 10.11
C ASP A 248 -1.02 0.31 11.27
N PHE A 249 -0.08 -0.64 11.17
CA PHE A 249 0.97 -0.86 12.14
C PHE A 249 1.89 0.36 12.25
N GLU A 250 2.33 0.93 11.11
CA GLU A 250 3.12 2.16 11.07
C GLU A 250 2.34 3.33 11.71
N LYS A 251 1.10 3.58 11.28
CA LYS A 251 0.27 4.68 11.81
C LYS A 251 0.02 4.56 13.32
N THR A 252 -0.08 3.34 13.82
CA THR A 252 -0.39 3.08 15.24
C THR A 252 0.85 3.22 16.12
N LEU A 253 2.03 2.80 15.64
CA LEU A 253 3.21 2.60 16.48
C LEU A 253 4.36 3.56 16.18
N GLU A 254 4.43 4.15 14.98
CA GLU A 254 5.49 5.11 14.67
C GLU A 254 5.34 6.36 15.55
N LYS A 255 6.41 6.65 16.31
CA LYS A 255 6.48 7.82 17.19
C LYS A 255 7.78 8.57 16.95
N LYS A 256 7.69 9.90 16.90
CA LYS A 256 8.83 10.80 16.79
C LYS A 256 8.68 11.85 17.88
N PRO A 257 9.46 11.81 18.98
CA PRO A 257 10.61 10.93 19.21
C PRO A 257 10.25 9.50 19.65
N SER A 258 11.15 8.54 19.40
CA SER A 258 11.04 7.13 19.82
C SER A 258 12.21 6.70 20.73
N ASP A 259 12.09 5.54 21.38
CA ASP A 259 13.16 4.99 22.21
C ASP A 259 14.19 4.17 21.40
N GLN A 260 13.73 3.51 20.33
CA GLN A 260 14.55 2.62 19.50
C GLN A 260 14.03 2.54 18.06
N VAL A 261 14.91 2.16 17.15
CA VAL A 261 14.56 1.83 15.76
C VAL A 261 14.24 0.35 15.68
N PHE A 262 13.05 0.02 15.20
CA PHE A 262 12.62 -1.36 14.94
C PHE A 262 12.54 -1.59 13.43
N GLN A 263 12.88 -2.80 13.00
CA GLN A 263 12.68 -3.28 11.63
C GLN A 263 11.57 -4.33 11.65
N LEU A 264 10.49 -4.09 10.89
CA LEU A 264 9.46 -5.09 10.61
C LEU A 264 9.64 -5.58 9.18
N ASN A 265 9.72 -6.89 9.00
CA ASN A 265 9.71 -7.52 7.69
C ASN A 265 8.52 -8.47 7.59
N VAL A 266 7.76 -8.38 6.49
CA VAL A 266 6.64 -9.30 6.21
C VAL A 266 6.87 -9.92 4.84
N GLN A 267 6.99 -11.24 4.77
CA GLN A 267 7.20 -11.96 3.53
C GLN A 267 6.06 -12.95 3.26
N LEU A 268 5.57 -12.94 2.03
CA LEU A 268 4.64 -13.93 1.49
C LEU A 268 5.16 -14.41 0.15
N TYR A 269 5.41 -15.71 0.03
CA TYR A 269 5.88 -16.34 -1.20
C TYR A 269 5.33 -17.76 -1.31
N PRO A 270 5.12 -18.27 -2.54
CA PRO A 270 4.76 -19.67 -2.72
C PRO A 270 5.91 -20.57 -2.27
N LEU A 271 5.63 -21.52 -1.38
CA LEU A 271 6.59 -22.55 -0.96
C LEU A 271 6.69 -23.69 -1.99
N THR A 272 5.64 -23.89 -2.80
CA THR A 272 5.58 -24.92 -3.84
C THR A 272 5.88 -24.32 -5.22
N LYS A 273 6.29 -25.18 -6.15
CA LYS A 273 6.41 -24.80 -7.57
C LYS A 273 5.03 -24.42 -8.11
N ILE A 274 4.98 -23.34 -8.89
CA ILE A 274 3.77 -22.96 -9.63
C ILE A 274 3.66 -23.85 -10.86
N GLU A 275 2.63 -24.70 -10.93
CA GLU A 275 2.33 -25.51 -12.10
C GLU A 275 1.78 -24.61 -13.22
N LYS A 276 2.49 -24.54 -14.36
CA LYS A 276 1.98 -23.87 -15.56
C LYS A 276 1.05 -24.83 -16.29
N GLY A 277 -0.28 -24.64 -16.21
CA GLY A 277 -1.21 -25.46 -17.01
C GLY A 277 -2.64 -25.66 -16.52
N ARG A 278 -3.06 -25.03 -15.41
CA ARG A 278 -4.47 -25.00 -14.99
C ARG A 278 -4.89 -23.55 -14.73
N ALA A 279 -5.19 -22.84 -15.81
CA ALA A 279 -6.00 -21.65 -15.81
C ALA A 279 -7.27 -21.97 -16.59
#